data_AF-A0A4Y8VCC8-F1
#
_entry.id   AF-A0A4Y8VCC8-F1
#
_cell.length_a   1.000
_cell.length_b   1.000
_cell.length_c   1.000
_cell.angle_alpha   90.00
_cell.angle_beta   90.00
_cell.angle_gamma   90.00
#
_symmetry.space_group_name_H-M   'P 1'
#
loop_
_entity.id
_entity.type
_entity.pdbx_description
1 polymer ?
#
loop_
_entity_poly.entity_id
_entity_poly.type
_entity_poly.pdbx_seq_one_letter_code
_entity_poly.pdbx_strand_id
1 'polypeptide(L)'
;MEDKLEQQKRLLRARGICVIIPTFNNEKTIGEVVKETLCFCDDVIVVNDGCTDSTAQIIGEIDNITVVAYSQNRGKGYALQQGFRKALSMGFAYAITLDADGQHKPEDIPLFLKANQEHPGALIIGARPLQGVERSKGSDFANQFSNFWFFVQTGKRLEDTQTGYRLYPLHKLHVLSLLTNRYEAELELLVFASWHGTEIVSIPIQVYYPPRKERISHFRPGMDFARISLLNTLLCVLAIIYGLPCRLYRKMATFLRTAYSLLFFLFFMMVIITPLAWLYIKIGRMTEKKQVRLHELIYHAARFVMIHHGIPGTKFIRKVGGMIIKGKEPVRFDFDKPRIIICNHQSHLDLMCQLVFTPKIVFLTNQWVWNNPTYGFLIRHAEYLPVIEGLEPLMPQLRSLTDRGYSIAVYPEGTRSKDCRIGRFHQGAFYLSQELGLEILPMYLYGPGKILPKKTYHLRKGIFYIEVGNPISRKELQVMGELRKQASTLRKQYKERYEEIANEIEKRV
;
A
#
# COMPACT_ATOMS: atom_id res chain seq x y z
N MET A 1 14.42 -16.90 18.59
CA MET A 1 15.03 -16.21 17.42
C MET A 1 14.49 -16.81 16.14
N GLU A 2 14.48 -18.14 16.05
CA GLU A 2 13.90 -18.94 14.97
C GLU A 2 12.44 -18.57 14.63
N ASP A 3 11.55 -18.46 15.62
CA ASP A 3 10.15 -18.02 15.39
C ASP A 3 10.02 -16.65 14.71
N LYS A 4 10.93 -15.71 15.01
CA LYS A 4 10.90 -14.36 14.41
C LYS A 4 11.33 -14.42 12.94
N LEU A 5 12.31 -15.25 12.63
CA LEU A 5 12.84 -15.44 11.27
C LEU A 5 11.82 -16.16 10.39
N GLU A 6 11.19 -17.19 10.93
CA GLU A 6 10.11 -17.92 10.27
C GLU A 6 8.90 -17.02 10.01
N GLN A 7 8.50 -16.19 11.00
CA GLN A 7 7.47 -15.18 10.81
C GLN A 7 7.83 -14.18 9.71
N GLN A 8 9.09 -13.74 9.64
CA GLN A 8 9.55 -12.83 8.60
C GLN A 8 9.47 -13.45 7.20
N LYS A 9 9.92 -14.71 7.04
CA LYS A 9 9.82 -15.45 5.77
C LYS A 9 8.39 -15.54 5.28
N ARG A 10 7.46 -15.88 6.18
CA ARG A 10 6.01 -15.89 5.89
C ARG A 10 5.51 -14.52 5.46
N LEU A 11 5.96 -13.44 6.10
CA LEU A 11 5.59 -12.08 5.73
C LEU A 11 6.13 -11.66 4.35
N LEU A 12 7.39 -12.01 4.01
CA LEU A 12 7.95 -11.78 2.67
C LEU A 12 7.10 -12.46 1.60
N ARG A 13 6.75 -13.74 1.82
CA ARG A 13 5.89 -14.50 0.91
C ARG A 13 4.46 -13.96 0.83
N ALA A 14 3.88 -13.59 1.97
CA ALA A 14 2.57 -12.94 2.05
C ALA A 14 2.57 -11.58 1.33
N ARG A 15 3.72 -10.89 1.26
CA ARG A 15 3.93 -9.65 0.51
C ARG A 15 4.30 -9.86 -0.94
N GLY A 16 4.68 -11.08 -1.34
CA GLY A 16 5.07 -11.42 -2.70
C GLY A 16 6.44 -10.86 -3.02
N ILE A 17 7.36 -10.93 -2.07
CA ILE A 17 8.75 -10.50 -2.20
C ILE A 17 9.62 -11.75 -2.36
N CYS A 18 10.41 -11.80 -3.43
CA CYS A 18 11.49 -12.78 -3.61
C CYS A 18 12.86 -12.08 -3.60
N VAL A 19 13.95 -12.85 -3.53
CA VAL A 19 15.32 -12.34 -3.73
C VAL A 19 15.85 -12.80 -5.08
N ILE A 20 16.52 -11.92 -5.81
CA ILE A 20 17.18 -12.20 -7.09
C ILE A 20 18.68 -11.94 -6.95
N ILE A 21 19.47 -12.94 -7.29
CA ILE A 21 20.94 -12.89 -7.21
C ILE A 21 21.51 -13.11 -8.62
N PRO A 22 21.80 -12.04 -9.38
CA PRO A 22 22.51 -12.17 -10.64
C PRO A 22 23.99 -12.50 -10.37
N THR A 23 24.54 -13.46 -11.13
CA THR A 23 25.93 -13.88 -10.96
C THR A 23 26.61 -14.12 -12.30
N PHE A 24 27.87 -13.69 -12.38
CA PHE A 24 28.81 -14.01 -13.45
C PHE A 24 30.18 -14.27 -12.82
N ASN A 25 30.64 -15.51 -12.89
CA ASN A 25 31.93 -15.98 -12.38
C ASN A 25 32.25 -15.61 -10.92
N ASN A 26 31.38 -16.00 -9.98
CA ASN A 26 31.54 -15.76 -8.54
C ASN A 26 31.64 -17.08 -7.75
N GLU A 27 32.38 -18.07 -8.25
CA GLU A 27 32.48 -19.41 -7.64
C GLU A 27 32.90 -19.39 -6.16
N LYS A 28 33.66 -18.37 -5.73
CA LYS A 28 34.16 -18.27 -4.34
C LYS A 28 33.11 -17.79 -3.34
N THR A 29 32.11 -17.04 -3.77
CA THR A 29 31.19 -16.31 -2.87
C THR A 29 29.73 -16.71 -3.06
N ILE A 30 29.32 -17.14 -4.26
CA ILE A 30 27.91 -17.39 -4.59
C ILE A 30 27.25 -18.41 -3.67
N GLY A 31 27.97 -19.47 -3.29
CA GLY A 31 27.43 -20.52 -2.43
C GLY A 31 27.06 -20.00 -1.03
N GLU A 32 27.93 -19.19 -0.43
CA GLU A 32 27.70 -18.58 0.87
C GLU A 32 26.59 -17.53 0.80
N VAL A 33 26.63 -16.64 -0.19
CA VAL A 33 25.61 -15.59 -0.39
C VAL A 33 24.21 -16.19 -0.53
N VAL A 34 24.06 -17.27 -1.30
CA VAL A 34 22.76 -17.96 -1.46
C VAL A 34 22.32 -18.61 -0.15
N LYS A 35 23.22 -19.32 0.54
CA LYS A 35 22.93 -19.97 1.83
C LYS A 35 22.52 -18.96 2.91
N GLU A 36 23.24 -17.86 3.05
CA GLU A 36 22.89 -16.77 3.97
C GLU A 36 21.55 -16.13 3.60
N THR A 37 21.28 -15.94 2.30
CA THR A 37 20.00 -15.39 1.84
C THR A 37 18.82 -16.28 2.21
N LEU A 38 18.97 -17.61 2.08
CA LEU A 38 17.96 -18.60 2.46
C LEU A 38 17.63 -18.58 3.96
N CYS A 39 18.49 -18.05 4.81
CA CYS A 39 18.16 -17.80 6.22
C CYS A 39 17.05 -16.76 6.36
N PHE A 40 16.95 -15.77 5.47
CA PHE A 40 16.01 -14.65 5.61
C PHE A 40 14.84 -14.69 4.62
N CYS A 41 14.95 -15.44 3.52
CA CYS A 41 13.92 -15.55 2.49
C CYS A 41 13.95 -16.95 1.85
N ASP A 42 12.80 -17.63 1.79
CA ASP A 42 12.70 -18.96 1.17
C ASP A 42 12.65 -18.91 -0.37
N ASP A 43 12.19 -17.79 -0.93
CA ASP A 43 11.96 -17.65 -2.36
C ASP A 43 13.16 -16.90 -3.01
N VAL A 44 14.23 -17.65 -3.32
CA VAL A 44 15.47 -17.12 -3.94
C VAL A 44 15.59 -17.55 -5.41
N ILE A 45 15.87 -16.58 -6.29
CA ILE A 45 16.08 -16.77 -7.72
C ILE A 45 17.54 -16.40 -8.06
N VAL A 46 18.33 -17.37 -8.49
CA VAL A 46 19.70 -17.14 -8.94
C VAL A 46 19.71 -17.05 -10.47
N VAL A 47 20.29 -15.96 -11.00
CA VAL A 47 20.42 -15.76 -12.45
C VAL A 47 21.87 -15.94 -12.87
N ASN A 48 22.18 -17.07 -13.48
CA ASN A 48 23.48 -17.39 -14.05
C ASN A 48 23.63 -16.71 -15.43
N ASP A 49 24.43 -15.65 -15.48
CA ASP A 49 24.69 -14.83 -16.67
C ASP A 49 25.79 -15.42 -17.56
N GLY A 50 25.66 -16.71 -17.89
CA GLY A 50 26.61 -17.44 -18.75
C GLY A 50 27.98 -17.64 -18.11
N CYS A 51 28.03 -18.04 -16.84
CA CYS A 51 29.27 -18.34 -16.13
C CYS A 51 30.10 -19.42 -16.84
N THR A 52 31.42 -19.25 -16.80
CA THR A 52 32.40 -20.17 -17.39
C THR A 52 33.25 -20.89 -16.35
N ASP A 53 33.08 -20.54 -15.07
CA ASP A 53 33.77 -21.13 -13.93
C ASP A 53 32.87 -22.17 -13.21
N SER A 54 33.24 -22.57 -12.00
CA SER A 54 32.50 -23.59 -11.21
C SER A 54 31.17 -23.08 -10.66
N THR A 55 30.79 -21.81 -10.89
CA THR A 55 29.56 -21.20 -10.37
C THR A 55 28.31 -22.00 -10.73
N ALA A 56 28.21 -22.50 -11.97
CA ALA A 56 27.04 -23.24 -12.42
C ALA A 56 26.85 -24.57 -11.64
N GLN A 57 27.96 -25.26 -11.35
CA GLN A 57 27.95 -26.47 -10.54
C GLN A 57 27.54 -26.17 -9.11
N ILE A 58 28.15 -25.16 -8.48
CA ILE A 58 27.88 -24.77 -7.09
C ILE A 58 26.40 -24.42 -6.89
N ILE A 59 25.81 -23.67 -7.82
CA ILE A 59 24.38 -23.33 -7.77
C ILE A 59 23.51 -24.59 -7.93
N GLY A 60 23.91 -25.54 -8.78
CA GLY A 60 23.19 -26.80 -9.00
C GLY A 60 23.17 -27.73 -7.80
N GLU A 61 24.12 -27.57 -6.86
CA GLU A 61 24.19 -28.34 -5.61
C GLU A 61 23.34 -27.74 -4.47
N ILE A 62 22.73 -26.57 -4.67
CA ILE A 62 21.92 -25.89 -3.66
C ILE A 62 20.43 -26.20 -3.88
N ASP A 63 19.81 -26.81 -2.87
CA ASP A 63 18.37 -27.06 -2.87
C ASP A 63 17.54 -25.81 -2.58
N ASN A 64 16.24 -25.86 -2.89
CA ASN A 64 15.25 -24.82 -2.57
C ASN A 64 15.51 -23.44 -3.19
N ILE A 65 16.19 -23.40 -4.33
CA ILE A 65 16.34 -22.17 -5.13
C ILE A 65 15.77 -22.35 -6.54
N THR A 66 15.42 -21.24 -7.16
CA THR A 66 15.06 -21.19 -8.58
C THR A 66 16.25 -20.71 -9.38
N VAL A 67 16.66 -21.47 -10.40
CA VAL A 67 17.79 -21.09 -11.26
C VAL A 67 17.28 -20.63 -12.63
N VAL A 68 17.78 -19.49 -13.09
CA VAL A 68 17.62 -19.01 -14.48
C VAL A 68 19.02 -18.96 -15.09
N ALA A 69 19.24 -19.68 -16.18
CA ALA A 69 20.54 -19.75 -16.82
C ALA A 69 20.43 -19.63 -18.34
N TYR A 70 21.48 -19.09 -18.95
CA TYR A 70 21.66 -19.02 -20.40
C TYR A 70 23.15 -19.06 -20.74
N SER A 71 23.50 -19.43 -21.97
CA SER A 71 24.85 -19.88 -22.32
C SER A 71 25.90 -18.78 -22.50
N GLN A 72 25.50 -17.54 -22.78
CA GLN A 72 26.43 -16.44 -23.09
C GLN A 72 26.21 -15.27 -22.14
N ASN A 73 27.30 -14.67 -21.66
CA ASN A 73 27.25 -13.46 -20.84
C ASN A 73 26.58 -12.29 -21.59
N ARG A 74 25.49 -11.76 -21.03
CA ARG A 74 24.72 -10.65 -21.58
C ARG A 74 24.74 -9.40 -20.71
N GLY A 75 25.25 -9.52 -19.49
CA GLY A 75 25.46 -8.42 -18.56
C GLY A 75 24.37 -8.36 -17.50
N LYS A 76 24.72 -7.68 -16.39
CA LYS A 76 23.89 -7.56 -15.19
C LYS A 76 22.47 -7.06 -15.47
N GLY A 77 22.31 -6.06 -16.34
CA GLY A 77 21.00 -5.54 -16.72
C GLY A 77 20.10 -6.59 -17.37
N TYR A 78 20.66 -7.41 -18.28
CA TYR A 78 19.92 -8.53 -18.88
C TYR A 78 19.59 -9.61 -17.84
N ALA A 79 20.54 -9.95 -16.96
CA ALA A 79 20.30 -10.90 -15.87
C ALA A 79 19.16 -10.44 -14.94
N LEU A 80 19.15 -9.16 -14.56
CA LEU A 80 18.07 -8.56 -13.78
C LEU A 80 16.72 -8.65 -14.50
N GLN A 81 16.66 -8.36 -15.80
CA GLN A 81 15.41 -8.52 -16.57
C GLN A 81 14.91 -9.97 -16.56
N GLN A 82 15.79 -10.95 -16.75
CA GLN A 82 15.41 -12.37 -16.71
C GLN A 82 14.92 -12.78 -15.32
N GLY A 83 15.60 -12.31 -14.27
CA GLY A 83 15.15 -12.50 -12.89
C GLY A 83 13.77 -11.89 -12.65
N PHE A 84 13.53 -10.64 -13.05
CA PHE A 84 12.23 -9.97 -12.89
C PHE A 84 11.11 -10.66 -13.66
N ARG A 85 11.38 -11.12 -14.89
CA ARG A 85 10.41 -11.91 -15.68
C ARG A 85 10.07 -13.23 -14.98
N LYS A 86 11.09 -13.93 -14.46
CA LYS A 86 10.88 -15.16 -13.71
C LYS A 86 10.07 -14.92 -12.44
N ALA A 87 10.42 -13.89 -11.66
CA ALA A 87 9.71 -13.51 -10.44
C ALA A 87 8.22 -13.19 -10.73
N LEU A 88 7.94 -12.40 -11.77
CA LEU A 88 6.57 -12.13 -12.23
C LEU A 88 5.82 -13.42 -12.63
N SER A 89 6.48 -14.33 -13.36
CA SER A 89 5.87 -15.61 -13.76
C SER A 89 5.52 -16.53 -12.58
N MET A 90 6.23 -16.37 -11.46
CA MET A 90 5.97 -17.08 -10.20
C MET A 90 4.96 -16.36 -9.30
N GLY A 91 4.43 -15.21 -9.73
CA GLY A 91 3.43 -14.44 -8.99
C GLY A 91 3.99 -13.50 -7.92
N PHE A 92 5.29 -13.23 -7.92
CA PHE A 92 5.87 -12.20 -7.05
C PHE A 92 5.54 -10.80 -7.57
N ALA A 93 5.25 -9.90 -6.63
CA ALA A 93 4.96 -8.49 -6.89
C ALA A 93 6.21 -7.62 -6.71
N TYR A 94 7.19 -8.11 -5.96
CA TYR A 94 8.40 -7.40 -5.60
C TYR A 94 9.61 -8.32 -5.72
N ALA A 95 10.75 -7.76 -6.05
CA ALA A 95 12.03 -8.47 -5.99
C ALA A 95 13.08 -7.62 -5.29
N ILE A 96 13.73 -8.22 -4.29
CA ILE A 96 14.98 -7.71 -3.73
C ILE A 96 16.11 -8.18 -4.62
N THR A 97 17.04 -7.32 -5.02
CA THR A 97 18.27 -7.72 -5.72
C THR A 97 19.43 -7.72 -4.75
N LEU A 98 20.30 -8.71 -4.85
CA LEU A 98 21.51 -8.83 -4.05
C LEU A 98 22.68 -9.21 -4.98
N ASP A 99 23.83 -8.56 -4.80
CA ASP A 99 25.03 -8.88 -5.58
C ASP A 99 25.67 -10.19 -5.08
N ALA A 100 26.24 -10.97 -6.00
CA ALA A 100 26.84 -12.28 -5.72
C ALA A 100 28.25 -12.21 -5.08
N ASP A 101 28.80 -11.01 -4.88
CA ASP A 101 30.19 -10.78 -4.44
C ASP A 101 30.39 -10.83 -2.91
N GLY A 102 29.31 -11.01 -2.14
CA GLY A 102 29.35 -11.09 -0.68
C GLY A 102 29.51 -9.75 0.05
N GLN A 103 29.46 -8.62 -0.66
CA GLN A 103 29.58 -7.30 -0.02
C GLN A 103 28.32 -6.92 0.74
N HIS A 104 27.14 -7.23 0.19
CA HIS A 104 25.87 -6.93 0.82
C HIS A 104 25.47 -8.03 1.81
N LYS A 105 24.98 -7.65 2.99
CA LYS A 105 24.56 -8.60 4.03
C LYS A 105 23.07 -8.97 3.88
N PRO A 106 22.72 -10.26 3.68
CA PRO A 106 21.32 -10.70 3.66
C PRO A 106 20.54 -10.39 4.94
N GLU A 107 21.24 -10.16 6.06
CA GLU A 107 20.67 -9.71 7.34
C GLU A 107 19.85 -8.41 7.25
N ASP A 108 20.02 -7.61 6.18
CA ASP A 108 19.25 -6.38 5.96
C ASP A 108 17.95 -6.59 5.17
N ILE A 109 17.66 -7.80 4.65
CA ILE A 109 16.36 -8.15 4.03
C ILE A 109 15.14 -7.74 4.90
N PRO A 110 15.14 -7.93 6.25
CA PRO A 110 14.07 -7.45 7.12
C PRO A 110 13.83 -5.94 7.02
N LEU A 111 14.87 -5.13 6.77
CA LEU A 111 14.74 -3.68 6.62
C LEU A 111 13.96 -3.32 5.35
N PHE A 112 14.20 -4.04 4.25
CA PHE A 112 13.43 -3.89 3.01
C PHE A 112 11.96 -4.28 3.18
N LEU A 113 11.68 -5.36 3.92
CA LEU A 113 10.30 -5.75 4.24
C LEU A 113 9.59 -4.64 5.02
N LYS A 114 10.23 -4.10 6.06
CA LYS A 114 9.67 -3.01 6.86
C LYS A 114 9.40 -1.76 6.02
N ALA A 115 10.38 -1.36 5.20
CA ALA A 115 10.22 -0.21 4.32
C ALA A 115 9.14 -0.43 3.25
N ASN A 116 8.96 -1.65 2.75
CA ASN A 116 7.88 -2.00 1.83
C ASN A 116 6.50 -1.89 2.49
N GLN A 117 6.36 -2.29 3.75
CA GLN A 117 5.11 -2.13 4.51
C GLN A 117 4.78 -0.65 4.77
N GLU A 118 5.79 0.20 4.95
CA GLU A 118 5.62 1.64 5.16
C GLU A 118 5.37 2.41 3.86
N HIS A 119 6.00 1.98 2.76
CA HIS A 119 5.90 2.58 1.44
C HIS A 119 5.51 1.54 0.36
N PRO A 120 4.28 1.00 0.37
CA PRO A 120 3.87 -0.03 -0.58
C PRO A 120 3.98 0.43 -2.04
N GLY A 121 4.63 -0.39 -2.86
CA GLY A 121 4.88 -0.08 -4.27
C GLY A 121 5.93 1.00 -4.51
N ALA A 122 6.78 1.33 -3.52
CA ALA A 122 7.97 2.13 -3.72
C ALA A 122 9.14 1.26 -4.23
N LEU A 123 10.08 1.91 -4.91
CA LEU A 123 11.41 1.39 -5.18
C LEU A 123 12.30 1.73 -3.97
N ILE A 124 12.78 0.72 -3.25
CA ILE A 124 13.55 0.90 -2.03
C ILE A 124 15.01 0.63 -2.33
N ILE A 125 15.89 1.53 -1.89
CA ILE A 125 17.32 1.53 -2.19
C ILE A 125 18.09 1.40 -0.87
N GLY A 126 19.00 0.43 -0.79
CA GLY A 126 19.92 0.30 0.33
C GLY A 126 21.08 1.27 0.21
N ALA A 127 21.07 2.36 0.97
CA ALA A 127 22.18 3.31 1.05
C ALA A 127 23.33 2.77 1.89
N ARG A 128 24.50 2.67 1.25
CA ARG A 128 25.72 2.20 1.91
C ARG A 128 26.33 3.31 2.76
N PRO A 129 27.05 2.99 3.85
CA PRO A 129 27.83 3.97 4.58
C PRO A 129 29.00 4.40 3.70
N LEU A 130 28.98 5.65 3.23
CA LEU A 130 30.02 6.22 2.36
C LEU A 130 31.08 7.02 3.14
N GLN A 131 30.81 7.39 4.39
CA GLN A 131 31.72 8.15 5.26
C GLN A 131 32.53 7.22 6.16
N GLY A 132 33.81 7.54 6.37
CA GLY A 132 34.68 6.79 7.29
C GLY A 132 35.13 5.41 6.78
N VAL A 133 34.89 5.10 5.51
CA VAL A 133 35.23 3.81 4.89
C VAL A 133 36.37 3.99 3.88
N GLU A 134 37.32 3.05 3.84
CA GLU A 134 38.44 3.09 2.91
C GLU A 134 38.03 2.69 1.47
N ARG A 135 37.61 3.69 0.69
CA ARG A 135 37.26 3.56 -0.73
C ARG A 135 38.35 4.12 -1.64
N SER A 136 38.31 3.76 -2.92
CA SER A 136 39.22 4.34 -3.90
C SER A 136 38.68 5.70 -4.37
N LYS A 137 39.57 6.67 -4.62
CA LYS A 137 39.18 8.00 -5.14
C LYS A 137 38.31 7.90 -6.40
N GLY A 138 38.56 6.91 -7.26
CA GLY A 138 37.75 6.65 -8.45
C GLY A 138 36.33 6.15 -8.14
N SER A 139 36.16 5.30 -7.12
CA SER A 139 34.84 4.82 -6.68
C SER A 139 34.02 5.93 -6.02
N ASP A 140 34.68 6.82 -5.26
CA ASP A 140 34.02 7.99 -4.67
C ASP A 140 33.57 8.96 -5.75
N PHE A 141 34.43 9.27 -6.72
CA PHE A 141 34.09 10.10 -7.87
C PHE A 141 32.93 9.50 -8.68
N ALA A 142 32.98 8.21 -9.01
CA ALA A 142 31.93 7.54 -9.78
C ALA A 142 30.57 7.60 -9.08
N ASN A 143 30.54 7.42 -7.75
CA ASN A 143 29.31 7.50 -6.97
C ASN A 143 28.74 8.93 -6.97
N GLN A 144 29.57 9.94 -6.69
CA GLN A 144 29.15 11.35 -6.75
C GLN A 144 28.66 11.75 -8.14
N PHE A 145 29.37 11.31 -9.18
CA PHE A 145 28.99 11.54 -10.58
C PHE A 145 27.61 10.93 -10.88
N SER A 146 27.37 9.68 -10.47
CA SER A 146 26.09 9.00 -10.66
C SER A 146 24.94 9.71 -9.91
N ASN A 147 25.16 10.10 -8.65
CA ASN A 147 24.18 10.83 -7.85
C ASN A 147 23.86 12.20 -8.46
N PHE A 148 24.87 12.91 -8.98
CA PHE A 148 24.70 14.19 -9.67
C PHE A 148 23.80 14.03 -10.91
N TRP A 149 24.10 13.08 -11.80
CA TRP A 149 23.31 12.91 -13.02
C TRP A 149 21.88 12.44 -12.74
N PHE A 150 21.69 11.56 -11.77
CA PHE A 150 20.35 11.17 -11.33
C PHE A 150 19.54 12.41 -10.87
N PHE A 151 20.17 13.32 -10.12
CA PHE A 151 19.53 14.57 -9.71
C PHE A 151 19.20 15.46 -10.90
N VAL A 152 20.13 15.65 -11.85
CA VAL A 152 19.90 16.45 -13.06
C VAL A 152 18.73 15.89 -13.88
N GLN A 153 18.67 14.57 -14.05
CA GLN A 153 17.67 13.90 -14.89
C GLN A 153 16.29 13.81 -14.24
N THR A 154 16.21 13.78 -12.91
CA THR A 154 14.94 13.51 -12.20
C THR A 154 14.47 14.64 -11.29
N GLY A 155 15.35 15.57 -10.92
CA GLY A 155 15.14 16.59 -9.91
C GLY A 155 15.08 16.04 -8.48
N LYS A 156 15.45 14.78 -8.23
CA LYS A 156 15.44 14.13 -6.91
C LYS A 156 16.85 13.79 -6.45
N ARG A 157 17.11 13.93 -5.16
CA ARG A 157 18.39 13.53 -4.55
C ARG A 157 18.26 12.14 -3.95
N LEU A 158 19.34 11.35 -4.07
CA LEU A 158 19.51 10.05 -3.43
C LEU A 158 20.91 9.99 -2.83
N GLU A 159 21.04 9.23 -1.75
CA GLU A 159 22.30 9.06 -1.02
C GLU A 159 23.27 8.15 -1.77
N ASP A 160 22.75 7.09 -2.39
CA ASP A 160 23.55 6.11 -3.13
C ASP A 160 22.78 5.50 -4.30
N THR A 161 23.06 5.99 -5.51
CA THR A 161 22.46 5.45 -6.76
C THR A 161 23.17 4.22 -7.30
N GLN A 162 24.33 3.83 -6.73
CA GLN A 162 25.18 2.76 -7.25
C GLN A 162 25.10 1.45 -6.47
N THR A 163 24.35 1.42 -5.37
CA THR A 163 24.07 0.18 -4.63
C THR A 163 23.26 -0.80 -5.48
N GLY A 164 23.64 -2.08 -5.48
CA GLY A 164 22.88 -3.16 -6.12
C GLY A 164 21.79 -3.74 -5.22
N TYR A 165 21.77 -3.38 -3.93
CA TYR A 165 20.82 -3.90 -2.95
C TYR A 165 19.54 -3.07 -2.92
N ARG A 166 18.51 -3.54 -3.63
CA ARG A 166 17.27 -2.77 -3.86
C ARG A 166 16.05 -3.66 -3.87
N LEU A 167 14.91 -3.13 -3.45
CA LEU A 167 13.61 -3.77 -3.64
C LEU A 167 12.84 -3.05 -4.76
N TYR A 168 12.52 -3.81 -5.81
CA TYR A 168 11.86 -3.36 -7.03
C TYR A 168 10.37 -3.74 -7.02
N PRO A 169 9.43 -2.79 -7.23
CA PRO A 169 8.01 -3.07 -7.45
C PRO A 169 7.76 -3.54 -8.89
N LEU A 170 7.73 -4.86 -9.10
CA LEU A 170 7.81 -5.47 -10.43
C LEU A 170 6.70 -5.01 -11.39
N HIS A 171 5.47 -4.85 -10.91
CA HIS A 171 4.34 -4.41 -11.74
C HIS A 171 4.39 -2.93 -12.14
N LYS A 172 5.14 -2.09 -11.41
CA LYS A 172 5.31 -0.66 -11.71
C LYS A 172 6.50 -0.36 -12.60
N LEU A 173 7.41 -1.31 -12.69
CA LEU A 173 8.49 -1.28 -13.65
C LEU A 173 7.88 -1.77 -14.95
N HIS A 174 7.90 -0.96 -16.00
CA HIS A 174 7.58 -1.43 -17.33
C HIS A 174 8.73 -2.36 -17.78
N VAL A 175 8.76 -3.61 -17.28
CA VAL A 175 9.89 -4.58 -17.33
C VAL A 175 10.34 -4.96 -18.75
N LEU A 176 9.82 -4.35 -19.82
CA LEU A 176 9.96 -4.91 -21.16
C LEU A 176 10.79 -4.09 -22.16
N SER A 177 11.43 -2.98 -21.77
CA SER A 177 12.43 -2.35 -22.64
C SER A 177 13.43 -1.50 -21.85
N LEU A 178 14.50 -2.11 -21.35
CA LEU A 178 15.69 -1.33 -21.03
C LEU A 178 16.42 -1.03 -22.34
N LEU A 179 16.91 0.20 -22.45
CA LEU A 179 17.83 0.65 -23.47
C LEU A 179 19.19 -0.04 -23.30
N THR A 180 19.52 -0.46 -22.08
CA THR A 180 20.84 -0.98 -21.73
C THR A 180 20.81 -2.34 -21.02
N ASN A 181 21.88 -3.11 -21.20
CA ASN A 181 21.98 -4.52 -20.73
C ASN A 181 23.05 -4.76 -19.65
N ARG A 182 23.89 -3.76 -19.33
CA ARG A 182 24.99 -3.89 -18.35
C ARG A 182 24.72 -3.09 -17.07
N TYR A 183 25.76 -2.56 -16.41
CA TYR A 183 25.65 -1.87 -15.12
C TYR A 183 24.77 -0.62 -15.20
N GLU A 184 24.79 0.07 -16.33
CA GLU A 184 24.03 1.28 -16.57
C GLU A 184 22.49 1.06 -16.52
N ALA A 185 22.03 -0.18 -16.68
CA ALA A 185 20.62 -0.58 -16.60
C ALA A 185 20.00 -0.29 -15.22
N GLU A 186 20.79 -0.37 -14.15
CA GLU A 186 20.31 -0.09 -12.80
C GLU A 186 20.02 1.40 -12.58
N LEU A 187 20.81 2.28 -13.20
CA LEU A 187 20.56 3.73 -13.19
C LEU A 187 19.36 4.07 -14.09
N GLU A 188 19.29 3.44 -15.26
CA GLU A 188 18.18 3.58 -16.19
C GLU A 188 16.83 3.26 -15.50
N LEU A 189 16.74 2.13 -14.82
CA LEU A 189 15.57 1.71 -14.05
C LEU A 189 15.18 2.75 -12.99
N LEU A 190 16.15 3.31 -12.26
CA LEU A 190 15.92 4.34 -11.26
C LEU A 190 15.32 5.61 -11.86
N VAL A 191 15.89 6.08 -12.97
CA VAL A 191 15.47 7.30 -13.67
C VAL A 191 14.06 7.13 -14.22
N PHE A 192 13.79 6.03 -14.93
CA PHE A 192 12.45 5.76 -15.45
C PHE A 192 11.43 5.55 -14.32
N ALA A 193 11.76 4.84 -13.24
CA ALA A 193 10.87 4.72 -12.09
C ALA A 193 10.48 6.10 -11.54
N SER A 194 11.46 7.01 -11.40
CA SER A 194 11.21 8.38 -10.97
C SER A 194 10.31 9.14 -11.96
N TRP A 195 10.59 9.03 -13.26
CA TRP A 195 9.80 9.66 -14.31
C TRP A 195 8.39 9.12 -14.44
N HIS A 196 8.10 7.88 -14.05
CA HIS A 196 6.75 7.33 -14.01
C HIS A 196 6.02 7.60 -12.69
N GLY A 197 6.71 8.19 -11.71
CA GLY A 197 6.14 8.58 -10.43
C GLY A 197 6.13 7.46 -9.38
N THR A 198 6.92 6.42 -9.58
CA THR A 198 7.25 5.47 -8.52
C THR A 198 7.96 6.22 -7.40
N GLU A 199 7.50 6.04 -6.17
CA GLU A 199 8.16 6.58 -4.98
C GLU A 199 9.50 5.89 -4.82
N ILE A 200 10.53 6.66 -4.46
CA ILE A 200 11.88 6.12 -4.25
C ILE A 200 12.26 6.44 -2.81
N VAL A 201 12.61 5.40 -2.05
CA VAL A 201 12.93 5.48 -0.62
C VAL A 201 14.33 4.93 -0.38
N SER A 202 15.13 5.65 0.41
CA SER A 202 16.46 5.24 0.83
C SER A 202 16.38 4.63 2.23
N ILE A 203 17.01 3.49 2.45
CA ILE A 203 17.20 2.89 3.78
C ILE A 203 18.69 2.63 4.02
N PRO A 204 19.22 2.87 5.22
CA PRO A 204 20.61 2.53 5.52
C PRO A 204 20.78 1.01 5.55
N ILE A 205 21.88 0.52 4.97
CA ILE A 205 22.26 -0.91 4.96
C ILE A 205 23.72 -1.09 5.38
N GLN A 206 24.08 -2.32 5.72
CA GLN A 206 25.42 -2.76 6.04
C GLN A 206 26.12 -3.31 4.79
N VAL A 207 27.39 -2.97 4.66
CA VAL A 207 28.24 -3.46 3.57
C VAL A 207 29.60 -3.88 4.11
N TYR A 208 30.01 -5.08 3.75
CA TYR A 208 31.38 -5.52 3.91
C TYR A 208 32.25 -4.95 2.79
N TYR A 209 33.26 -4.19 3.17
CA TYR A 209 34.23 -3.61 2.24
C TYR A 209 35.50 -4.46 2.25
N PRO A 210 35.70 -5.39 1.29
CA PRO A 210 36.88 -6.23 1.28
C PRO A 210 38.18 -5.42 1.17
N PRO A 211 39.29 -5.92 1.71
CA PRO A 211 40.61 -5.33 1.52
C PRO A 211 40.92 -5.11 0.04
N ARG A 212 41.66 -4.04 -0.31
CA ARG A 212 41.90 -3.66 -1.72
C ARG A 212 42.47 -4.79 -2.59
N LYS A 213 43.27 -5.69 -1.99
CA LYS A 213 43.91 -6.82 -2.69
C LYS A 213 42.93 -7.92 -3.10
N GLU A 214 41.78 -7.99 -2.45
CA GLU A 214 40.75 -9.02 -2.66
C GLU A 214 39.58 -8.49 -3.50
N ARG A 215 39.60 -7.19 -3.87
CA ARG A 215 38.56 -6.57 -4.68
C ARG A 215 38.67 -7.03 -6.12
N ILE A 216 37.76 -7.91 -6.53
CA ILE A 216 37.57 -8.27 -7.93
C ILE A 216 36.49 -7.33 -8.50
N SER A 217 36.86 -6.53 -9.50
CA SER A 217 35.92 -5.69 -10.23
C SER A 217 35.88 -6.12 -11.68
N HIS A 218 34.70 -6.46 -12.17
CA HIS A 218 34.47 -6.73 -13.59
C HIS A 218 34.21 -5.45 -14.41
N PHE A 219 34.29 -4.27 -13.77
CA PHE A 219 34.17 -2.97 -14.44
C PHE A 219 35.41 -2.70 -15.29
N ARG A 220 35.21 -2.32 -16.56
CA ARG A 220 36.29 -2.02 -17.51
C ARG A 220 36.50 -0.50 -17.56
N PRO A 221 37.59 0.04 -16.98
CA PRO A 221 37.88 1.47 -17.02
C PRO A 221 37.92 1.97 -18.48
N GLY A 222 37.30 3.12 -18.76
CA GLY A 222 37.18 3.66 -20.12
C GLY A 222 35.89 3.24 -20.82
N MET A 223 35.79 1.99 -21.30
CA MET A 223 34.61 1.55 -22.08
C MET A 223 33.30 1.66 -21.30
N ASP A 224 33.27 1.16 -20.06
CA ASP A 224 32.05 1.23 -19.25
C ASP A 224 31.77 2.66 -18.78
N PHE A 225 32.81 3.46 -18.55
CA PHE A 225 32.67 4.88 -18.27
C PHE A 225 32.06 5.65 -19.46
N ALA A 226 32.51 5.37 -20.69
CA ALA A 226 31.97 5.96 -21.90
C ALA A 226 30.51 5.56 -22.14
N ARG A 227 30.15 4.30 -21.90
CA ARG A 227 28.74 3.83 -21.96
C ARG A 227 27.86 4.55 -20.95
N ILE A 228 28.31 4.65 -19.70
CA ILE A 228 27.59 5.38 -18.64
C ILE A 228 27.43 6.85 -19.02
N SER A 229 28.47 7.47 -19.59
CA SER A 229 28.44 8.87 -20.00
C SER A 229 27.45 9.09 -21.15
N LEU A 230 27.48 8.24 -22.18
CA LEU A 230 26.54 8.25 -23.30
C LEU A 230 25.10 8.06 -22.83
N LEU A 231 24.84 7.08 -21.94
CA LEU A 231 23.51 6.89 -21.36
C LEU A 231 23.05 8.14 -20.62
N ASN A 232 23.91 8.75 -19.79
CA ASN A 232 23.53 9.95 -19.05
C ASN A 232 23.20 11.12 -19.98
N THR A 233 23.95 11.31 -21.07
CA THR A 233 23.63 12.30 -22.10
C THR A 233 22.26 12.03 -22.72
N LEU A 234 21.98 10.78 -23.11
CA LEU A 234 20.69 10.38 -23.66
C LEU A 234 19.55 10.61 -22.65
N LEU A 235 19.74 10.19 -21.40
CA LEU A 235 18.77 10.36 -20.32
C LEU A 235 18.52 11.84 -20.01
N CYS A 236 19.50 12.73 -20.18
CA CYS A 236 19.27 14.18 -20.04
C CYS A 236 18.39 14.74 -21.16
N VAL A 237 18.60 14.30 -22.41
CA VAL A 237 17.71 14.67 -23.53
C VAL A 237 16.30 14.12 -23.27
N LEU A 238 16.20 12.83 -22.92
CA LEU A 238 14.94 12.17 -22.57
C LEU A 238 14.26 12.80 -21.35
N ALA A 239 15.02 13.34 -20.38
CA ALA A 239 14.46 14.06 -19.24
C ALA A 239 13.64 15.27 -19.69
N ILE A 240 14.08 15.98 -20.73
CA ILE A 240 13.39 17.16 -21.26
C ILE A 240 12.20 16.74 -22.13
N ILE A 241 12.41 15.83 -23.09
CA ILE A 241 11.38 15.49 -24.08
C ILE A 241 10.33 14.48 -23.58
N TYR A 242 10.66 13.71 -22.53
CA TYR A 242 9.79 12.66 -22.01
C TYR A 242 9.57 12.79 -20.49
N GLY A 243 10.64 12.84 -19.70
CA GLY A 243 10.56 12.84 -18.23
C GLY A 243 9.77 14.03 -17.66
N LEU A 244 10.05 15.24 -18.14
CA LEU A 244 9.41 16.48 -17.71
C LEU A 244 7.94 16.54 -18.17
N PRO A 245 7.59 16.29 -19.44
CA PRO A 245 6.20 16.16 -19.88
C PRO A 245 5.41 15.13 -19.06
N CYS A 246 5.97 13.94 -18.82
CA CYS A 246 5.32 12.91 -18.00
C CYS A 246 5.03 13.42 -16.58
N ARG A 247 6.01 14.09 -15.96
CA ARG A 247 5.87 14.65 -14.60
C ARG A 247 4.83 15.77 -14.55
N LEU A 248 4.85 16.68 -15.52
CA LEU A 248 3.87 17.77 -15.64
C LEU A 248 2.46 17.22 -15.87
N TYR A 249 2.32 16.27 -16.79
CA TYR A 249 1.06 15.57 -17.06
C TYR A 249 0.51 14.92 -15.78
N ARG A 250 1.32 14.17 -15.02
CA ARG A 250 0.85 13.55 -13.77
C ARG A 250 0.40 14.57 -12.72
N LYS A 251 1.15 15.67 -12.56
CA LYS A 251 0.76 16.75 -11.64
C LYS A 251 -0.55 17.38 -12.08
N MET A 252 -0.68 17.73 -13.37
CA MET A 252 -1.88 18.32 -13.93
C MET A 252 -3.08 17.36 -13.87
N ALA A 253 -2.92 16.09 -14.21
CA ALA A 253 -3.96 15.08 -14.10
C ALA A 253 -4.42 14.87 -12.65
N THR A 254 -3.49 14.93 -11.68
CA THR A 254 -3.83 14.85 -10.25
C THR A 254 -4.59 16.10 -9.81
N PHE A 255 -4.16 17.28 -10.25
CA PHE A 255 -4.85 18.54 -9.98
C PHE A 255 -6.27 18.54 -10.57
N LEU A 256 -6.41 18.27 -11.87
CA LEU A 256 -7.71 18.22 -12.56
C LEU A 256 -8.65 17.22 -11.93
N ARG A 257 -8.17 16.00 -11.60
CA ARG A 257 -8.96 15.00 -10.88
C ARG A 257 -9.44 15.52 -9.52
N THR A 258 -8.54 16.15 -8.77
CA THR A 258 -8.86 16.70 -7.43
C THR A 258 -9.89 17.81 -7.53
N ALA A 259 -9.66 18.78 -8.43
CA ALA A 259 -10.54 19.90 -8.68
C ALA A 259 -11.92 19.42 -9.14
N TYR A 260 -11.98 18.51 -10.12
CA TYR A 260 -13.22 17.92 -10.58
C TYR A 260 -13.99 17.24 -9.44
N SER A 261 -13.32 16.37 -8.67
CA SER A 261 -13.97 15.62 -7.58
C SER A 261 -14.51 16.54 -6.49
N LEU A 262 -13.76 17.61 -6.16
CA LEU A 262 -14.19 18.60 -5.18
C LEU A 262 -15.36 19.44 -5.70
N LEU A 263 -15.27 19.96 -6.93
CA LEU A 263 -16.34 20.74 -7.55
C LEU A 263 -17.61 19.92 -7.73
N PHE A 264 -17.48 18.67 -8.19
CA PHE A 264 -18.59 17.73 -8.28
C PHE A 264 -19.21 17.48 -6.90
N PHE A 265 -18.40 17.21 -5.86
CA PHE A 265 -18.92 17.02 -4.50
C PHE A 265 -19.67 18.24 -3.99
N LEU A 266 -19.10 19.45 -4.15
CA LEU A 266 -19.73 20.69 -3.72
C LEU A 266 -21.03 20.96 -4.48
N PHE A 267 -21.03 20.81 -5.81
CA PHE A 267 -22.22 20.97 -6.63
C PHE A 267 -23.30 19.95 -6.25
N PHE A 268 -22.94 18.67 -6.21
CA PHE A 268 -23.87 17.59 -5.89
C PHE A 268 -24.47 17.76 -4.49
N MET A 269 -23.67 18.15 -3.49
CA MET A 269 -24.19 18.39 -2.14
C MET A 269 -25.00 19.68 -2.03
N MET A 270 -24.47 20.81 -2.50
CA MET A 270 -25.08 22.13 -2.25
C MET A 270 -26.23 22.47 -3.21
N VAL A 271 -26.20 21.95 -4.44
CA VAL A 271 -27.18 22.29 -5.48
C VAL A 271 -28.23 21.19 -5.64
N ILE A 272 -27.88 19.92 -5.37
CA ILE A 272 -28.81 18.79 -5.53
C ILE A 272 -29.29 18.28 -4.18
N ILE A 273 -28.43 17.66 -3.38
CA ILE A 273 -28.85 16.91 -2.19
C ILE A 273 -29.42 17.82 -1.10
N THR A 274 -28.73 18.90 -0.73
CA THR A 274 -29.15 19.78 0.37
C THR A 274 -30.45 20.52 0.05
N PRO A 275 -30.66 21.12 -1.14
CA PRO A 275 -31.94 21.74 -1.50
C PRO A 275 -33.09 20.74 -1.55
N LEU A 276 -32.88 19.55 -2.12
CA LEU A 276 -33.88 18.48 -2.15
C LEU A 276 -34.26 18.03 -0.73
N ALA A 277 -33.27 17.79 0.13
CA ALA A 277 -33.50 17.42 1.52
C ALA A 277 -34.20 18.55 2.28
N TRP A 278 -33.79 19.81 2.08
CA TRP A 278 -34.40 20.97 2.73
C TRP A 278 -35.86 21.12 2.36
N LEU A 279 -36.19 21.04 1.07
CA LEU A 279 -37.57 21.10 0.58
C LEU A 279 -38.39 19.93 1.15
N TYR A 280 -37.82 18.72 1.08
CA TYR A 280 -38.45 17.51 1.62
C TYR A 280 -38.76 17.60 3.13
N ILE A 281 -37.85 18.21 3.88
CA ILE A 281 -37.98 18.42 5.33
C ILE A 281 -39.00 19.51 5.65
N LYS A 282 -39.02 20.60 4.90
CA LYS A 282 -39.94 21.72 5.13
C LYS A 282 -41.40 21.41 4.77
N ILE A 283 -41.63 20.50 3.83
CA ILE A 283 -42.98 20.12 3.43
C ILE A 283 -43.58 19.15 4.46
N GLY A 284 -44.40 19.65 5.39
CA GLY A 284 -45.11 18.84 6.38
C GLY A 284 -44.25 18.35 7.54
N ARG A 285 -44.80 17.49 8.41
CA ARG A 285 -44.13 17.02 9.63
C ARG A 285 -43.15 15.89 9.35
N MET A 286 -42.09 15.82 10.15
CA MET A 286 -41.09 14.76 10.08
C MET A 286 -41.60 13.50 10.77
N THR A 287 -42.16 12.57 10.00
CA THR A 287 -42.61 11.25 10.48
C THR A 287 -41.51 10.21 10.31
N GLU A 288 -41.60 9.07 10.99
CA GLU A 288 -40.66 7.95 10.84
C GLU A 288 -40.52 7.50 9.38
N LYS A 289 -41.63 7.42 8.64
CA LYS A 289 -41.62 7.11 7.19
C LYS A 289 -40.80 8.13 6.39
N LYS A 290 -40.85 9.41 6.75
CA LYS A 290 -40.06 10.46 6.08
C LYS A 290 -38.58 10.37 6.46
N GLN A 291 -38.27 10.03 7.71
CA GLN A 291 -36.89 9.79 8.13
C GLN A 291 -36.29 8.63 7.35
N VAL A 292 -36.98 7.49 7.25
CA VAL A 292 -36.53 6.34 6.44
C VAL A 292 -36.24 6.75 5.00
N ARG A 293 -37.13 7.53 4.37
CA ARG A 293 -36.90 8.05 3.01
C ARG A 293 -35.70 9.01 2.91
N LEU A 294 -35.42 9.79 3.96
CA LEU A 294 -34.21 10.62 4.01
C LEU A 294 -32.95 9.76 4.08
N HIS A 295 -32.98 8.65 4.84
CA HIS A 295 -31.92 7.66 4.84
C HIS A 295 -31.74 6.97 3.47
N GLU A 296 -32.84 6.62 2.80
CA GLU A 296 -32.82 6.11 1.42
C GLU A 296 -32.19 7.11 0.45
N LEU A 297 -32.50 8.41 0.57
CA LEU A 297 -31.86 9.46 -0.22
C LEU A 297 -30.34 9.47 0.00
N ILE A 298 -29.88 9.44 1.26
CA ILE A 298 -28.44 9.41 1.59
C ILE A 298 -27.77 8.15 1.02
N TYR A 299 -28.42 6.99 1.17
CA TYR A 299 -27.98 5.71 0.63
C TYR A 299 -27.84 5.75 -0.89
N HIS A 300 -28.86 6.22 -1.60
CA HIS A 300 -28.84 6.31 -3.06
C HIS A 300 -27.81 7.34 -3.55
N ALA A 301 -27.65 8.46 -2.85
CA ALA A 301 -26.61 9.45 -3.13
C ALA A 301 -25.20 8.85 -2.98
N ALA A 302 -24.94 8.15 -1.87
CA ALA A 302 -23.66 7.47 -1.64
C ALA A 302 -23.37 6.41 -2.71
N ARG A 303 -24.36 5.61 -3.09
CA ARG A 303 -24.23 4.63 -4.19
C ARG A 303 -23.99 5.29 -5.53
N PHE A 304 -24.65 6.40 -5.82
CA PHE A 304 -24.41 7.15 -7.03
C PHE A 304 -22.95 7.59 -7.09
N VAL A 305 -22.44 8.24 -6.04
CA VAL A 305 -21.05 8.72 -5.99
C VAL A 305 -20.05 7.57 -6.05
N MET A 306 -20.23 6.50 -5.27
CA MET A 306 -19.22 5.45 -5.13
C MET A 306 -19.26 4.37 -6.22
N ILE A 307 -20.45 4.04 -6.77
CA ILE A 307 -20.65 2.91 -7.68
C ILE A 307 -20.94 3.36 -9.10
N HIS A 308 -21.80 4.38 -9.27
CA HIS A 308 -22.29 4.77 -10.60
C HIS A 308 -21.42 5.83 -11.28
N HIS A 309 -21.20 6.95 -10.58
CA HIS A 309 -20.32 8.02 -11.02
C HIS A 309 -18.85 7.60 -10.81
N GLY A 310 -18.56 7.03 -9.64
CA GLY A 310 -17.22 6.71 -9.21
C GLY A 310 -16.42 7.96 -8.84
N ILE A 311 -15.33 7.76 -8.10
CA ILE A 311 -14.36 8.82 -7.85
C ILE A 311 -13.26 8.67 -8.91
N PRO A 312 -12.97 9.70 -9.74
CA PRO A 312 -12.04 9.54 -10.86
C PRO A 312 -10.68 9.01 -10.42
N GLY A 313 -10.08 8.14 -11.22
CA GLY A 313 -8.78 7.52 -10.90
C GLY A 313 -8.80 6.51 -9.75
N THR A 314 -9.99 6.17 -9.24
CA THR A 314 -10.15 5.16 -8.19
C THR A 314 -11.03 4.01 -8.64
N LYS A 315 -10.88 2.85 -7.99
CA LYS A 315 -11.74 1.69 -8.21
C LYS A 315 -12.34 1.26 -6.89
N PHE A 316 -13.68 1.19 -6.84
CA PHE A 316 -14.39 0.70 -5.67
C PHE A 316 -14.61 -0.81 -5.77
N ILE A 317 -14.12 -1.55 -4.78
CA ILE A 317 -14.21 -3.00 -4.67
C ILE A 317 -14.85 -3.32 -3.32
N ARG A 318 -15.81 -4.23 -3.33
CA ARG A 318 -16.51 -4.68 -2.12
C ARG A 318 -16.42 -6.18 -2.01
N LYS A 319 -16.25 -6.70 -0.80
CA LYS A 319 -16.30 -8.14 -0.53
C LYS A 319 -17.28 -8.40 0.62
N VAL A 320 -18.21 -9.33 0.44
CA VAL A 320 -19.25 -9.65 1.43
C VAL A 320 -19.45 -11.15 1.46
N GLY A 321 -19.44 -11.76 2.65
CA GLY A 321 -19.63 -13.21 2.80
C GLY A 321 -18.60 -14.03 2.01
N GLY A 322 -17.36 -13.54 1.90
CA GLY A 322 -16.30 -14.18 1.11
C GLY A 322 -16.36 -13.92 -0.40
N MET A 323 -17.45 -13.37 -0.94
CA MET A 323 -17.62 -13.10 -2.37
C MET A 323 -17.20 -11.67 -2.75
N ILE A 324 -16.34 -11.52 -3.77
CA ILE A 324 -15.96 -10.21 -4.31
C ILE A 324 -17.06 -9.73 -5.25
N ILE A 325 -17.67 -8.59 -4.91
CA ILE A 325 -18.76 -7.97 -5.66
C ILE A 325 -18.21 -6.80 -6.48
N LYS A 326 -18.22 -6.95 -7.81
CA LYS A 326 -17.84 -5.90 -8.76
C LYS A 326 -19.10 -5.33 -9.40
N GLY A 327 -19.23 -4.00 -9.46
CA GLY A 327 -20.38 -3.38 -10.13
C GLY A 327 -21.68 -3.39 -9.31
N LYS A 328 -22.83 -3.58 -9.96
CA LYS A 328 -24.17 -3.35 -9.37
C LYS A 328 -24.83 -4.59 -8.75
N GLU A 329 -24.15 -5.72 -8.66
CA GLU A 329 -24.75 -6.98 -8.21
C GLU A 329 -25.36 -6.86 -6.80
N PRO A 330 -26.50 -7.52 -6.56
CA PRO A 330 -27.17 -7.52 -5.26
C PRO A 330 -26.32 -8.26 -4.22
N VAL A 331 -26.16 -7.66 -3.04
CA VAL A 331 -25.38 -8.23 -1.95
C VAL A 331 -26.27 -9.22 -1.19
N ARG A 332 -25.92 -10.50 -1.17
CA ARG A 332 -26.60 -11.54 -0.38
C ARG A 332 -26.12 -11.55 1.08
N PHE A 333 -26.35 -10.45 1.78
CA PHE A 333 -26.12 -10.34 3.22
C PHE A 333 -27.25 -9.52 3.84
N ASP A 334 -27.81 -10.00 4.94
CA ASP A 334 -28.90 -9.32 5.62
C ASP A 334 -28.37 -8.12 6.40
N PHE A 335 -28.39 -6.94 5.76
CA PHE A 335 -28.10 -5.66 6.38
C PHE A 335 -29.33 -5.01 7.05
N ASP A 336 -30.50 -5.65 7.00
CA ASP A 336 -31.70 -5.20 7.71
C ASP A 336 -31.70 -5.64 9.18
N LYS A 337 -31.02 -6.74 9.53
CA LYS A 337 -30.77 -7.11 10.93
C LYS A 337 -29.87 -6.07 11.62
N PRO A 338 -30.33 -5.38 12.69
CA PRO A 338 -29.56 -4.39 13.43
C PRO A 338 -28.28 -4.99 14.04
N ARG A 339 -27.15 -4.30 13.86
CA ARG A 339 -25.86 -4.67 14.44
C ARG A 339 -25.06 -3.44 14.86
N ILE A 340 -24.07 -3.64 15.72
CA ILE A 340 -23.01 -2.65 15.92
C ILE A 340 -21.96 -2.87 14.83
N ILE A 341 -21.84 -1.92 13.91
CA ILE A 341 -20.83 -1.99 12.84
C ILE A 341 -19.56 -1.31 13.33
N ILE A 342 -18.43 -2.02 13.28
CA ILE A 342 -17.12 -1.42 13.55
C ILE A 342 -16.31 -1.32 12.26
N CYS A 343 -15.65 -0.18 12.04
CA CYS A 343 -14.84 0.05 10.86
C CYS A 343 -13.60 0.89 11.22
N ASN A 344 -12.45 0.62 10.58
CA ASN A 344 -11.26 1.46 10.76
C ASN A 344 -11.44 2.82 10.09
N HIS A 345 -10.77 3.86 10.63
CA HIS A 345 -10.97 5.24 10.19
C HIS A 345 -9.69 5.83 9.58
N GLN A 346 -9.66 6.06 8.27
CA GLN A 346 -8.50 6.50 7.50
C GLN A 346 -8.72 7.85 6.78
N SER A 347 -9.96 8.17 6.38
CA SER A 347 -10.25 9.35 5.54
C SER A 347 -11.66 9.92 5.80
N HIS A 348 -11.98 11.05 5.16
CA HIS A 348 -13.35 11.57 5.14
C HIS A 348 -14.28 10.72 4.25
N LEU A 349 -13.71 9.91 3.35
CA LEU A 349 -14.46 9.09 2.39
C LEU A 349 -14.97 7.77 3.00
N ASP A 350 -14.58 7.44 4.23
CA ASP A 350 -14.89 6.17 4.88
C ASP A 350 -16.38 5.95 5.12
N LEU A 351 -17.09 7.04 5.45
CA LEU A 351 -18.53 7.02 5.67
C LEU A 351 -19.27 6.60 4.40
N MET A 352 -18.88 7.20 3.27
CA MET A 352 -19.47 6.92 1.96
C MET A 352 -19.26 5.46 1.56
N CYS A 353 -18.12 4.86 1.93
CA CYS A 353 -17.85 3.45 1.66
C CYS A 353 -18.79 2.49 2.39
N GLN A 354 -19.34 2.88 3.56
CA GLN A 354 -20.29 2.09 4.34
C GLN A 354 -21.74 2.35 3.94
N LEU A 355 -22.08 3.60 3.61
CA LEU A 355 -23.43 4.02 3.21
C LEU A 355 -23.95 3.35 1.93
N VAL A 356 -23.12 2.65 1.17
CA VAL A 356 -23.55 1.92 -0.03
C VAL A 356 -24.27 0.60 0.26
N PHE A 357 -24.18 0.08 1.50
CA PHE A 357 -24.68 -1.24 1.86
C PHE A 357 -26.14 -1.23 2.30
N THR A 358 -26.56 -0.27 3.12
CA THR A 358 -27.93 -0.19 3.63
C THR A 358 -28.33 1.26 3.94
N PRO A 359 -29.60 1.64 3.74
CA PRO A 359 -30.13 2.90 4.27
C PRO A 359 -30.32 2.86 5.81
N LYS A 360 -30.46 1.69 6.41
CA LYS A 360 -30.69 1.51 7.86
C LYS A 360 -29.39 1.51 8.66
N ILE A 361 -28.63 2.58 8.52
CA ILE A 361 -27.37 2.80 9.26
C ILE A 361 -27.31 4.23 9.78
N VAL A 362 -26.90 4.36 11.04
CA VAL A 362 -26.62 5.64 11.69
C VAL A 362 -25.19 5.65 12.19
N PHE A 363 -24.59 6.84 12.26
CA PHE A 363 -23.23 7.00 12.75
C PHE A 363 -23.19 7.85 14.01
N LEU A 364 -22.30 7.44 14.91
CA LEU A 364 -21.87 8.29 16.01
C LEU A 364 -20.80 9.25 15.48
N THR A 365 -21.03 10.54 15.66
CA THR A 365 -20.21 11.61 15.06
C THR A 365 -19.58 12.51 16.12
N ASN A 366 -18.49 13.17 15.75
CA ASN A 366 -17.96 14.26 16.57
C ASN A 366 -18.79 15.54 16.35
N GLN A 367 -18.85 16.40 17.36
CA GLN A 367 -19.66 17.63 17.31
C GLN A 367 -19.36 18.54 16.11
N TRP A 368 -18.09 18.66 15.71
CA TRP A 368 -17.71 19.46 14.54
C TRP A 368 -18.21 18.87 13.20
N VAL A 369 -18.34 17.55 13.11
CA VAL A 369 -18.92 16.86 11.93
C VAL A 369 -20.42 17.15 11.88
N TRP A 370 -21.07 17.03 13.03
CA TRP A 370 -22.50 17.31 13.21
C TRP A 370 -22.86 18.76 12.85
N ASN A 371 -21.94 19.69 13.11
CA ASN A 371 -22.06 21.12 12.78
C ASN A 371 -21.54 21.51 11.38
N ASN A 372 -21.11 20.56 10.55
CA ASN A 372 -20.51 20.91 9.26
C ASN A 372 -21.50 21.67 8.34
N PRO A 373 -21.09 22.76 7.68
CA PRO A 373 -22.02 23.59 6.88
C PRO A 373 -22.53 22.89 5.61
N THR A 374 -21.83 21.88 5.10
CA THR A 374 -22.16 21.24 3.81
C THR A 374 -23.17 20.09 3.95
N TYR A 375 -22.96 19.21 4.94
CA TYR A 375 -23.80 18.02 5.17
C TYR A 375 -24.41 17.95 6.56
N GLY A 376 -24.05 18.85 7.49
CA GLY A 376 -24.56 18.87 8.86
C GLY A 376 -26.09 18.96 8.91
N PHE A 377 -26.69 19.80 8.05
CA PHE A 377 -28.15 19.89 7.94
C PHE A 377 -28.80 18.53 7.66
N LEU A 378 -28.24 17.75 6.73
CA LEU A 378 -28.75 16.45 6.33
C LEU A 378 -28.66 15.43 7.46
N ILE A 379 -27.47 15.28 8.05
CA ILE A 379 -27.22 14.26 9.08
C ILE A 379 -27.99 14.54 10.39
N ARG A 380 -28.25 15.81 10.71
CA ARG A 380 -29.09 16.20 11.86
C ARG A 380 -30.53 15.73 11.74
N HIS A 381 -31.07 15.75 10.52
CA HIS A 381 -32.43 15.30 10.25
C HIS A 381 -32.51 13.80 9.96
N ALA A 382 -31.38 13.16 9.63
CA ALA A 382 -31.24 11.72 9.46
C ALA A 382 -30.81 10.99 10.75
N GLU A 383 -31.05 11.59 11.93
CA GLU A 383 -30.86 10.94 13.23
C GLU A 383 -29.42 10.46 13.50
N TYR A 384 -28.42 11.15 12.94
CA TYR A 384 -27.01 10.92 13.28
C TYR A 384 -26.72 11.62 14.60
N LEU A 385 -26.08 10.91 15.53
CA LEU A 385 -25.96 11.36 16.91
C LEU A 385 -24.54 11.86 17.20
N PRO A 386 -24.37 13.07 17.76
CA PRO A 386 -23.07 13.56 18.19
C PRO A 386 -22.71 13.00 19.57
N VAL A 387 -21.48 12.50 19.73
CA VAL A 387 -20.96 12.07 21.04
C VAL A 387 -20.22 13.24 21.68
N ILE A 388 -20.83 13.86 22.70
CA ILE A 388 -20.29 15.03 23.40
C ILE A 388 -19.89 14.64 24.83
N GLU A 389 -20.82 14.05 25.59
CA GLU A 389 -20.67 13.67 27.00
C GLU A 389 -20.72 12.15 27.20
N GLY A 390 -20.16 11.39 26.25
CA GLY A 390 -20.19 9.93 26.27
C GLY A 390 -21.45 9.33 25.64
N LEU A 391 -21.66 8.03 25.85
CA LEU A 391 -22.70 7.24 25.15
C LEU A 391 -23.99 7.08 25.94
N GLU A 392 -23.93 7.18 27.27
CA GLU A 392 -25.07 6.98 28.17
C GLU A 392 -26.27 7.89 27.84
N PRO A 393 -26.10 9.21 27.58
CA PRO A 393 -27.22 10.07 27.23
C PRO A 393 -27.91 9.72 25.92
N LEU A 394 -27.20 9.02 25.02
CA LEU A 394 -27.71 8.63 23.70
C LEU A 394 -28.48 7.31 23.74
N MET A 395 -28.41 6.55 24.84
CA MET A 395 -28.96 5.19 24.92
C MET A 395 -30.46 5.08 24.60
N PRO A 396 -31.35 5.97 25.08
CA PRO A 396 -32.78 5.91 24.72
C PRO A 396 -33.01 6.06 23.21
N GLN A 397 -32.29 6.99 22.57
CA GLN A 397 -32.39 7.22 21.12
C GLN A 397 -31.81 6.03 20.33
N LEU A 398 -30.69 5.47 20.79
CA LEU A 398 -30.07 4.31 20.17
C LEU A 398 -30.96 3.07 20.24
N ARG A 399 -31.65 2.82 21.37
CA ARG A 399 -32.64 1.74 21.49
C ARG A 399 -33.79 1.92 20.50
N SER A 400 -34.37 3.12 20.44
CA SER A 400 -35.43 3.45 19.47
C SER A 400 -34.98 3.24 18.02
N LEU A 401 -33.74 3.61 17.68
CA LEU A 401 -33.18 3.38 16.34
C LEU A 401 -33.02 1.89 16.04
N THR A 402 -32.48 1.11 16.98
CA THR A 402 -32.28 -0.34 16.78
C THR A 402 -33.60 -1.08 16.68
N ASP A 403 -34.62 -0.70 17.44
CA ASP A 403 -35.96 -1.26 17.37
C ASP A 403 -36.62 -0.99 16.01
N ARG A 404 -36.31 0.16 15.39
CA ARG A 404 -36.70 0.51 14.01
C ARG A 404 -35.85 -0.17 12.92
N GLY A 405 -34.90 -1.02 13.29
CA GLY A 405 -34.09 -1.78 12.35
C GLY A 405 -32.74 -1.14 11.98
N TYR A 406 -32.32 -0.07 12.64
CA TYR A 406 -31.06 0.62 12.30
C TYR A 406 -29.84 -0.04 12.93
N SER A 407 -28.80 -0.24 12.12
CA SER A 407 -27.46 -0.56 12.61
C SER A 407 -26.71 0.70 13.04
N ILE A 408 -25.89 0.57 14.08
CA ILE A 408 -25.10 1.68 14.63
C ILE A 408 -23.64 1.48 14.21
N ALA A 409 -23.12 2.41 13.42
CA ALA A 409 -21.73 2.38 12.96
C ALA A 409 -20.83 3.24 13.85
N VAL A 410 -19.72 2.63 14.26
CA VAL A 410 -18.74 3.22 15.18
C VAL A 410 -17.34 3.01 14.62
N TYR A 411 -16.52 4.04 14.69
CA TYR A 411 -15.09 3.92 14.47
C TYR A 411 -14.40 3.69 15.82
N PRO A 412 -14.02 2.44 16.17
CA PRO A 412 -13.51 2.13 17.50
C PRO A 412 -12.18 2.82 17.81
N GLU A 413 -11.46 3.34 16.81
CA GLU A 413 -10.24 4.14 16.98
C GLU A 413 -10.51 5.57 17.48
N GLY A 414 -11.76 6.05 17.41
CA GLY A 414 -12.17 7.41 17.81
C GLY A 414 -11.66 8.54 16.92
N THR A 415 -10.53 8.36 16.24
CA THR A 415 -9.94 9.36 15.33
C THR A 415 -9.40 8.71 14.07
N ARG A 416 -9.30 9.51 12.99
CA ARG A 416 -8.66 9.07 11.75
C ARG A 416 -7.17 8.82 11.92
N SER A 417 -6.76 7.61 11.57
CA SER A 417 -5.37 7.17 11.45
C SER A 417 -4.60 8.05 10.47
N LYS A 418 -3.39 8.48 10.85
CA LYS A 418 -2.52 9.35 10.01
C LYS A 418 -1.69 8.53 9.02
N ASP A 419 -1.34 7.31 9.39
CA ASP A 419 -0.46 6.38 8.68
C ASP A 419 -1.21 5.15 8.14
N CYS A 420 -2.55 5.17 8.23
CA CYS A 420 -3.44 4.07 7.84
C CYS A 420 -3.28 2.79 8.67
N ARG A 421 -2.46 2.79 9.74
CA ARG A 421 -2.33 1.64 10.65
C ARG A 421 -3.55 1.56 11.58
N ILE A 422 -3.87 0.34 12.02
CA ILE A 422 -4.97 0.07 12.94
C ILE A 422 -4.60 0.54 14.36
N GLY A 423 -5.24 1.62 14.79
CA GLY A 423 -5.11 2.20 16.12
C GLY A 423 -5.70 1.34 17.23
N ARG A 424 -5.66 1.85 18.46
CA ARG A 424 -6.27 1.21 19.63
C ARG A 424 -7.79 1.27 19.50
N PHE A 425 -8.47 0.16 19.79
CA PHE A 425 -9.93 0.16 19.91
C PHE A 425 -10.34 0.62 21.31
N HIS A 426 -11.23 1.61 21.35
CA HIS A 426 -11.95 2.04 22.55
C HIS A 426 -13.13 1.09 22.84
N GLN A 427 -13.58 1.08 24.10
CA GLN A 427 -14.62 0.17 24.58
C GLN A 427 -16.04 0.52 24.10
N GLY A 428 -16.25 1.71 23.54
CA GLY A 428 -17.59 2.23 23.23
C GLY A 428 -18.45 1.31 22.36
N ALA A 429 -17.88 0.72 21.29
CA ALA A 429 -18.62 -0.22 20.43
C ALA A 429 -19.04 -1.50 21.18
N PHE A 430 -18.21 -1.97 22.10
CA PHE A 430 -18.45 -3.17 22.90
C PHE A 430 -19.48 -2.92 23.99
N TYR A 431 -19.42 -1.75 24.62
CA TYR A 431 -20.44 -1.27 25.54
C TYR A 431 -21.82 -1.20 24.85
N LEU A 432 -21.91 -0.59 23.67
CA LEU A 432 -23.16 -0.53 22.89
C LEU A 432 -23.69 -1.92 22.53
N SER A 433 -22.80 -2.82 22.11
CA SER A 433 -23.15 -4.21 21.81
C SER A 433 -23.79 -4.91 23.02
N GLN A 434 -23.20 -4.73 24.20
CA GLN A 434 -23.70 -5.28 25.46
C GLN A 434 -25.06 -4.69 25.84
N GLU A 435 -25.18 -3.37 25.86
CA GLU A 435 -26.39 -2.67 26.32
C GLU A 435 -27.59 -2.83 25.39
N LEU A 436 -27.36 -2.87 24.08
CA LEU A 436 -28.41 -3.02 23.07
C LEU A 436 -28.66 -4.48 22.71
N GLY A 437 -27.84 -5.41 23.22
CA GLY A 437 -28.00 -6.83 22.96
C GLY A 437 -27.75 -7.23 21.50
N LEU A 438 -26.86 -6.52 20.80
CA LEU A 438 -26.59 -6.69 19.37
C LEU A 438 -25.29 -7.47 19.10
N GLU A 439 -25.13 -7.95 17.87
CA GLU A 439 -23.88 -8.52 17.37
C GLU A 439 -22.93 -7.41 16.88
N ILE A 440 -21.62 -7.66 16.91
CA ILE A 440 -20.64 -6.76 16.28
C ILE A 440 -20.33 -7.24 14.87
N LEU A 441 -20.49 -6.37 13.86
CA LEU A 441 -20.13 -6.63 12.48
C LEU A 441 -18.84 -5.86 12.12
N PRO A 442 -17.69 -6.54 11.95
CA PRO A 442 -16.48 -5.89 11.48
C PRO A 442 -16.56 -5.60 9.98
N MET A 443 -16.28 -4.36 9.60
CA MET A 443 -16.02 -3.95 8.22
C MET A 443 -14.58 -3.47 8.11
N TYR A 444 -13.82 -3.97 7.14
CA TYR A 444 -12.42 -3.65 6.90
C TYR A 444 -12.28 -2.71 5.72
N LEU A 445 -11.65 -1.57 5.93
CA LEU A 445 -11.55 -0.50 4.93
C LEU A 445 -10.09 -0.26 4.56
N TYR A 446 -9.74 -0.54 3.31
CA TYR A 446 -8.41 -0.31 2.76
C TYR A 446 -8.47 0.71 1.62
N GLY A 447 -7.55 1.70 1.66
CA GLY A 447 -7.32 2.61 0.54
C GLY A 447 -7.77 4.05 0.71
N PRO A 448 -8.86 4.42 1.41
CA PRO A 448 -9.26 5.82 1.52
C PRO A 448 -8.18 6.75 2.05
N GLY A 449 -7.41 6.33 3.07
CA GLY A 449 -6.31 7.14 3.59
C GLY A 449 -5.11 7.25 2.64
N LYS A 450 -4.96 6.31 1.70
CA LYS A 450 -3.95 6.36 0.62
C LYS A 450 -4.41 7.23 -0.55
N ILE A 451 -5.71 7.27 -0.81
CA ILE A 451 -6.34 8.04 -1.89
C ILE A 451 -6.49 9.51 -1.50
N LEU A 452 -6.99 9.78 -0.30
CA LEU A 452 -7.13 11.12 0.26
C LEU A 452 -6.55 11.15 1.69
N PRO A 453 -5.21 11.32 1.80
CA PRO A 453 -4.53 11.36 3.10
C PRO A 453 -4.97 12.53 3.96
N LYS A 454 -5.02 12.34 5.29
CA LYS A 454 -5.48 13.35 6.26
C LYS A 454 -4.80 14.72 6.16
N LYS A 455 -3.53 14.77 5.74
CA LYS A 455 -2.72 16.00 5.66
C LYS A 455 -2.71 16.64 4.26
N THR A 456 -3.28 16.01 3.25
CA THR A 456 -3.19 16.49 1.86
C THR A 456 -4.54 16.49 1.20
N TYR A 457 -4.83 17.51 0.40
CA TYR A 457 -6.11 17.62 -0.31
C TYR A 457 -6.07 16.99 -1.72
N HIS A 458 -4.95 16.44 -2.15
CA HIS A 458 -4.81 15.86 -3.48
C HIS A 458 -5.31 14.42 -3.53
N LEU A 459 -6.24 14.17 -4.46
CA LEU A 459 -6.79 12.84 -4.70
C LEU A 459 -5.80 12.00 -5.50
N ARG A 460 -5.26 10.95 -4.89
CA ARG A 460 -4.36 9.98 -5.51
C ARG A 460 -5.15 8.87 -6.19
N LYS A 461 -4.54 8.21 -7.18
CA LYS A 461 -5.12 6.99 -7.74
C LYS A 461 -5.05 5.87 -6.70
N GLY A 462 -6.02 4.96 -6.70
CA GLY A 462 -6.01 3.84 -5.78
C GLY A 462 -7.28 2.99 -5.81
N ILE A 463 -7.30 1.99 -4.94
CA ILE A 463 -8.44 1.10 -4.77
C ILE A 463 -9.12 1.47 -3.46
N PHE A 464 -10.42 1.74 -3.50
CA PHE A 464 -11.27 1.71 -2.32
C PHE A 464 -11.73 0.27 -2.14
N TYR A 465 -11.26 -0.38 -1.09
CA TYR A 465 -11.66 -1.74 -0.76
C TYR A 465 -12.39 -1.74 0.57
N ILE A 466 -13.59 -2.32 0.60
CA ILE A 466 -14.31 -2.60 1.83
C ILE A 466 -14.72 -4.06 1.88
N GLU A 467 -14.42 -4.72 2.99
CA GLU A 467 -14.81 -6.10 3.25
C GLU A 467 -15.72 -6.16 4.46
N VAL A 468 -16.88 -6.80 4.30
CA VAL A 468 -17.81 -7.10 5.38
C VAL A 468 -17.45 -8.48 5.92
N GLY A 469 -16.96 -8.51 7.16
CA GLY A 469 -16.59 -9.73 7.85
C GLY A 469 -17.80 -10.48 8.43
N ASN A 470 -17.52 -11.50 9.23
CA ASN A 470 -18.56 -12.28 9.89
C ASN A 470 -19.04 -11.57 11.16
N PRO A 471 -20.35 -11.55 11.45
CA PRO A 471 -20.86 -11.06 12.73
C PRO A 471 -20.27 -11.85 13.90
N ILE A 472 -19.89 -11.15 14.96
CA ILE A 472 -19.39 -11.70 16.21
C ILE A 472 -20.55 -11.70 17.20
N SER A 473 -20.92 -12.90 17.65
CA SER A 473 -22.04 -13.09 18.55
C SER A 473 -21.74 -12.57 19.97
N ARG A 474 -22.81 -12.32 20.73
CA ARG A 474 -22.68 -11.94 22.15
C ARG A 474 -21.96 -13.00 22.98
N LYS A 475 -22.17 -14.28 22.68
CA LYS A 475 -21.50 -15.39 23.36
C LYS A 475 -19.99 -15.34 23.12
N GLU A 476 -19.58 -15.11 21.88
CA GLU A 476 -18.15 -14.96 21.53
C GLU A 476 -17.52 -13.75 22.23
N LEU A 477 -18.23 -12.61 22.29
CA LEU A 477 -17.75 -11.42 23.02
C LEU A 477 -17.63 -11.67 24.52
N GLN A 478 -18.60 -12.35 25.14
CA GLN A 478 -18.55 -12.71 26.56
C GLN A 478 -17.35 -13.61 26.89
N VAL A 479 -17.01 -14.55 26.01
CA VAL A 479 -15.83 -15.42 26.16
C VAL A 479 -14.52 -14.62 26.14
N MET A 480 -14.47 -13.49 25.41
CA MET A 480 -13.30 -12.62 25.41
C MET A 480 -13.08 -11.87 26.75
N GLY A 481 -14.07 -11.85 27.65
CA GLY A 481 -14.01 -11.25 28.98
C GLY A 481 -14.58 -9.83 29.04
N GLU A 482 -14.03 -8.99 29.91
CA GLU A 482 -14.48 -7.60 30.07
C GLU A 482 -14.29 -6.76 28.80
N LEU A 483 -15.03 -5.63 28.69
CA LEU A 483 -15.02 -4.73 27.53
C LEU A 483 -13.60 -4.31 27.10
N ARG A 484 -12.67 -4.11 28.04
CA ARG A 484 -11.28 -3.76 27.71
C ARG A 484 -10.57 -4.88 26.96
N LYS A 485 -10.79 -6.12 27.41
CA LYS A 485 -10.19 -7.32 26.85
C LYS A 485 -10.84 -7.65 25.51
N GLN A 486 -12.16 -7.51 25.38
CA GLN A 486 -12.88 -7.59 24.11
C GLN A 486 -12.26 -6.64 23.07
N ALA A 487 -12.09 -5.36 23.41
CA ALA A 487 -11.49 -4.36 22.53
C ALA A 487 -10.06 -4.72 22.09
N SER A 488 -9.23 -5.21 23.01
CA SER A 488 -7.85 -5.62 22.72
C SER A 488 -7.79 -6.86 21.81
N THR A 489 -8.57 -7.90 22.14
CA THR A 489 -8.63 -9.16 21.37
C THR A 489 -9.14 -8.91 19.96
N LEU A 490 -10.27 -8.20 19.83
CA LEU A 490 -10.85 -7.92 18.52
C LEU A 490 -9.95 -7.01 17.69
N ARG A 491 -9.26 -6.04 18.31
CA ARG A 491 -8.25 -5.24 17.60
C ARG A 491 -7.14 -6.12 17.01
N LYS A 492 -6.64 -7.12 17.75
CA LYS A 492 -5.59 -8.02 17.27
C LYS A 492 -6.06 -8.78 16.03
N GLN A 493 -7.21 -9.45 16.13
CA GLN A 493 -7.84 -10.16 15.00
C GLN A 493 -8.12 -9.24 13.82
N TYR A 494 -8.60 -8.02 14.11
CA TYR A 494 -8.91 -7.03 13.09
C TYR A 494 -7.65 -6.57 12.33
N LYS A 495 -6.56 -6.35 13.07
CA LYS A 495 -5.26 -5.97 12.50
C LYS A 495 -4.71 -7.07 11.59
N GLU A 496 -4.76 -8.33 12.03
CA GLU A 496 -4.30 -9.48 11.25
C GLU A 496 -5.08 -9.57 9.92
N ARG A 497 -6.40 -9.50 9.96
CA ARG A 497 -7.23 -9.50 8.73
C ARG A 497 -6.98 -8.28 7.85
N TYR A 498 -6.79 -7.10 8.43
CA TYR A 498 -6.46 -5.89 7.68
C TYR A 498 -5.11 -6.02 6.95
N GLU A 499 -4.11 -6.61 7.59
CA GLU A 499 -2.80 -6.88 6.99
C GLU A 499 -2.90 -7.89 5.85
N GLU A 500 -3.70 -8.96 5.98
CA GLU A 500 -4.00 -9.89 4.87
C GLU A 500 -4.64 -9.17 3.68
N ILE A 501 -5.63 -8.30 3.92
CA ILE A 501 -6.28 -7.51 2.87
C ILE A 501 -5.28 -6.58 2.18
N ALA A 502 -4.47 -5.85 2.94
CA ALA A 502 -3.42 -4.99 2.38
C ALA A 502 -2.39 -5.83 1.59
N ASN A 503 -2.07 -7.02 2.09
CA ASN A 503 -1.20 -8.00 1.44
C ASN A 503 -1.71 -8.39 0.05
N GLU A 504 -2.97 -8.82 -0.03
CA GLU A 504 -3.62 -9.23 -1.27
C GLU A 504 -3.74 -8.08 -2.30
N ILE A 505 -4.07 -6.87 -1.83
CA ILE A 505 -4.32 -5.74 -2.72
C ILE A 505 -3.02 -5.18 -3.29
N GLU A 506 -2.01 -4.92 -2.46
CA GLU A 506 -0.76 -4.29 -2.91
C GLU A 506 0.17 -5.26 -3.63
N LYS A 507 -0.13 -6.57 -3.62
CA LYS A 507 0.50 -7.55 -4.53
C LYS A 507 0.07 -7.34 -6.00
N ARG A 508 -1.11 -6.76 -6.23
CA ARG A 508 -1.75 -6.66 -7.55
C ARG A 508 -1.61 -5.28 -8.19
N VAL A 509 -0.91 -4.35 -7.55
CA VAL A 509 -0.80 -2.92 -7.89
C VAL A 509 0.66 -2.54 -7.95
#